data_AF-A0A952RAD5-F1
#
_entry.id   AF-A0A952RAD5-F1
#
_cell.length_a   1.000
_cell.length_b   1.000
_cell.length_c   1.000
_cell.angle_alpha   90.00
_cell.angle_beta   90.00
_cell.angle_gamma   90.00
#
_symmetry.space_group_name_H-M   'P 1'
#
loop_
_entity.id
_entity.type
_entity.pdbx_description
1 polymer ?
#
loop_
_entity_poly.entity_id
_entity_poly.type
_entity_poly.pdbx_seq_one_letter_code
_entity_poly.pdbx_strand_id
1 'polypeptide(L)'
;MKTRLDMDKIAEGLGAERRGKVKAGNGYFGAMQLLADVEARFRVPAGGGRPTDPRWSERRLLPLAPKTLKRLEQLSAKARERGVNVGPMQLAAVLLERTAEQLSEEGAEKLLAAKRRASR
;
A
#
# COMPACT_ATOMS: atom_id res chain seq x y z
N MET A 1 40.00 -18.31 -3.52
CA MET A 1 39.25 -17.42 -2.60
C MET A 1 37.95 -17.04 -3.29
N LYS A 2 36.77 -17.28 -2.67
CA LYS A 2 35.50 -16.83 -3.27
C LYS A 2 35.39 -15.32 -3.10
N THR A 3 35.37 -14.58 -4.21
CA THR A 3 35.14 -13.14 -4.24
C THR A 3 33.81 -12.85 -3.56
N ARG A 4 33.84 -12.12 -2.44
CA ARG A 4 32.64 -11.76 -1.69
C ARG A 4 32.03 -10.56 -2.40
N LEU A 5 30.87 -10.75 -3.03
CA LEU A 5 30.14 -9.67 -3.69
C LEU A 5 29.65 -8.67 -2.64
N ASP A 6 29.86 -7.39 -2.91
CA ASP A 6 29.27 -6.29 -2.16
C ASP A 6 27.84 -6.06 -2.65
N MET A 7 26.89 -6.53 -1.85
CA MET A 7 25.47 -6.49 -2.21
C MET A 7 24.89 -5.09 -2.08
N ASP A 8 25.49 -4.22 -1.26
CA ASP A 8 24.97 -2.89 -1.00
C ASP A 8 25.37 -1.96 -2.16
N LYS A 9 26.60 -2.10 -2.67
CA LYS A 9 27.03 -1.45 -3.91
C LYS A 9 26.18 -1.87 -5.13
N ILE A 10 25.79 -3.14 -5.20
CA ILE A 10 24.89 -3.63 -6.26
C ILE A 10 23.50 -3.01 -6.12
N ALA A 11 22.96 -2.95 -4.90
CA ALA A 11 21.65 -2.35 -4.65
C ALA A 11 21.62 -0.86 -5.04
N GLU A 12 22.65 -0.10 -4.67
CA GLU A 12 22.82 1.31 -5.04
C GLU A 12 22.87 1.50 -6.56
N GLY A 13 23.68 0.69 -7.26
CA GLY A 13 23.78 0.75 -8.73
C GLY A 13 22.48 0.40 -9.46
N LEU A 14 21.61 -0.39 -8.82
CA LEU A 14 20.28 -0.75 -9.35
C LEU A 14 19.17 0.23 -8.92
N GLY A 15 19.48 1.26 -8.14
CA GLY A 15 18.48 2.17 -7.56
C GLY A 15 17.47 1.44 -6.66
N ALA A 16 17.88 0.34 -6.04
CA ALA A 16 17.04 -0.54 -5.25
C ALA A 16 17.45 -0.57 -3.77
N GLU A 17 16.53 -0.98 -2.90
CA GLU A 17 16.79 -1.14 -1.47
C GLU A 17 16.75 -2.63 -1.10
N ARG A 18 17.75 -3.10 -0.36
CA ARG A 18 17.81 -4.50 0.09
C ARG A 18 16.83 -4.75 1.23
N ARG A 19 15.67 -5.34 0.91
CA ARG A 19 14.60 -5.65 1.88
C ARG A 19 14.78 -6.96 2.65
N GLY A 20 15.77 -7.78 2.32
CA GLY A 20 16.04 -9.01 3.09
C GLY A 20 17.06 -9.95 2.47
N LYS A 21 17.22 -11.12 3.10
CA LYS A 21 18.04 -12.23 2.62
C LYS A 21 17.17 -13.47 2.45
N VAL A 22 17.45 -14.25 1.41
CA VAL A 22 16.85 -15.58 1.20
C VAL A 22 17.94 -16.63 1.39
N LYS A 23 17.63 -17.72 2.08
CA LYS A 23 18.53 -18.87 2.19
C LYS A 23 18.18 -19.85 1.07
N ALA A 24 18.75 -19.64 -0.11
CA ALA A 24 18.63 -20.61 -1.19
C ALA A 24 19.82 -21.58 -1.17
N GLY A 25 19.55 -22.88 -1.26
CA GLY A 25 20.57 -23.89 -1.51
C GLY A 25 21.07 -23.86 -2.96
N ASN A 26 22.13 -24.61 -3.25
CA ASN A 26 22.58 -24.81 -4.64
C ASN A 26 21.79 -25.94 -5.31
N GLY A 27 21.77 -25.96 -6.64
CA GLY A 27 21.16 -27.03 -7.44
C GLY A 27 19.64 -26.90 -7.59
N TYR A 28 19.02 -27.92 -8.22
CA TYR A 28 17.61 -27.89 -8.64
C TYR A 28 16.64 -27.60 -7.49
N PHE A 29 16.76 -28.32 -6.36
CA PHE A 29 15.90 -28.11 -5.20
C PHE A 29 16.09 -26.74 -4.54
N GLY A 30 17.31 -26.21 -4.55
CA GLY A 30 17.59 -24.86 -4.07
C GLY A 30 16.97 -23.77 -4.94
N ALA A 31 16.96 -23.98 -6.27
CA ALA A 31 16.27 -23.09 -7.20
C ALA A 31 14.74 -23.14 -7.00
N MET A 32 14.17 -24.32 -6.78
CA MET A 32 12.74 -24.47 -6.48
C MET A 32 12.34 -23.79 -5.17
N GLN A 33 13.19 -23.88 -4.14
CA GLN A 33 12.97 -23.17 -2.88
C GLN A 33 13.03 -21.64 -3.06
N LEU A 34 14.01 -21.14 -3.83
CA LEU A 34 14.10 -19.72 -4.15
C LEU A 34 12.86 -19.24 -4.91
N LEU A 35 12.39 -20.01 -5.89
CA LEU A 35 11.17 -19.71 -6.63
C LEU A 35 9.97 -19.60 -5.70
N ALA A 36 9.78 -20.57 -4.79
CA ALA A 36 8.71 -20.54 -3.80
C ALA A 36 8.81 -19.32 -2.86
N ASP A 37 10.03 -18.96 -2.43
CA ASP A 37 10.27 -17.79 -1.59
C ASP A 37 9.98 -16.47 -2.33
N VAL A 38 10.31 -16.38 -3.62
CA VAL A 38 9.97 -15.24 -4.47
C VAL A 38 8.46 -15.16 -4.69
N GLU A 39 7.80 -16.27 -5.02
CA GLU A 39 6.35 -16.33 -5.20
C GLU A 39 5.59 -15.95 -3.93
N ALA A 40 6.09 -16.33 -2.75
CA ALA A 40 5.49 -15.95 -1.47
C ALA A 40 5.69 -14.45 -1.16
N ARG A 41 6.90 -13.91 -1.38
CA ARG A 41 7.24 -12.53 -1.00
C ARG A 41 6.76 -11.48 -1.99
N PHE A 42 6.79 -11.80 -3.28
CA PHE A 42 6.33 -10.93 -4.36
C PHE A 42 4.91 -11.30 -4.81
N ARG A 43 4.18 -12.07 -3.99
CA ARG A 43 2.80 -12.44 -4.29
C ARG A 43 1.96 -11.18 -4.42
N VAL A 44 1.60 -10.89 -5.65
CA VAL A 44 0.52 -9.97 -5.97
C VAL A 44 -0.73 -10.51 -5.24
N PRO A 45 -1.53 -9.65 -4.57
CA PRO A 45 -2.76 -10.09 -3.91
C PRO A 45 -3.58 -11.02 -4.83
N ALA A 46 -4.32 -11.98 -4.29
CA ALA A 46 -5.01 -13.02 -5.07
C ALA A 46 -5.91 -12.49 -6.21
N GLY A 47 -6.30 -11.21 -6.20
CA GLY A 47 -7.03 -10.54 -7.27
C GLY A 47 -6.18 -9.81 -8.33
N GLY A 48 -4.84 -9.94 -8.30
CA GLY A 48 -3.94 -9.07 -9.06
C GLY A 48 -3.91 -7.63 -8.53
N GLY A 49 -3.03 -6.80 -9.10
CA GLY A 49 -3.04 -5.34 -8.89
C GLY A 49 -1.91 -4.78 -8.01
N ARG A 50 -2.02 -3.48 -7.71
CA ARG A 50 -1.00 -2.73 -6.98
C ARG A 50 -0.86 -3.23 -5.53
N PRO A 51 0.35 -3.18 -4.94
CA PRO A 51 0.55 -3.43 -3.52
C PRO A 51 -0.46 -2.63 -2.69
N THR A 52 -1.24 -3.33 -1.87
CA THR A 52 -2.26 -2.78 -0.97
C THR A 52 -1.86 -3.11 0.46
N ASP A 53 -2.28 -2.30 1.44
CA ASP A 53 -1.94 -2.58 2.85
C ASP A 53 -2.45 -3.97 3.24
N PRO A 54 -1.56 -4.90 3.67
CA PRO A 54 -1.93 -6.26 4.00
C PRO A 54 -2.83 -6.36 5.25
N ARG A 55 -2.94 -5.30 6.06
CA ARG A 55 -3.85 -5.25 7.22
C ARG A 55 -5.32 -5.04 6.82
N TRP A 56 -5.59 -4.61 5.58
CA TRP A 56 -6.97 -4.37 5.10
C TRP A 56 -7.64 -5.68 4.66
N SER A 57 -8.24 -6.38 5.61
CA SER A 57 -8.96 -7.64 5.41
C SER A 57 -10.42 -7.44 4.98
N GLU A 58 -11.06 -6.35 5.40
CA GLU A 58 -12.44 -6.01 5.03
C GLU A 58 -12.49 -5.08 3.82
N ARG A 59 -13.33 -5.42 2.82
CA ARG A 59 -13.51 -4.59 1.62
C ARG A 59 -15.00 -4.34 1.38
N ARG A 60 -15.43 -3.09 1.57
CA ARG A 60 -16.77 -2.60 1.19
C ARG A 60 -16.63 -1.50 0.15
N LEU A 61 -17.57 -1.43 -0.78
CA LEU A 61 -17.59 -0.37 -1.80
C LEU A 61 -17.94 0.96 -1.13
N LEU A 62 -17.07 1.96 -1.31
CA LEU A 62 -17.30 3.32 -0.84
C LEU A 62 -17.79 4.20 -2.01
N PRO A 63 -19.08 4.58 -2.04
CA PRO A 63 -19.56 5.53 -3.02
C PRO A 63 -19.01 6.93 -2.75
N LEU A 64 -18.57 7.62 -3.80
CA LEU A 64 -18.00 8.96 -3.73
C LEU A 64 -18.72 9.91 -4.69
N ALA A 65 -18.91 11.16 -4.26
CA ALA A 65 -19.31 12.22 -5.18
C ALA A 65 -18.17 12.53 -6.17
N PRO A 66 -18.46 12.89 -7.44
CA PRO A 66 -17.42 13.18 -8.44
C PRO A 66 -16.40 14.24 -8.00
N LYS A 67 -16.86 15.29 -7.30
CA LYS A 67 -15.99 16.33 -6.74
C LYS A 67 -14.96 15.79 -5.75
N THR A 68 -15.35 14.81 -4.95
CA THR A 68 -14.49 14.21 -3.91
C THR A 68 -13.46 13.30 -4.56
N LEU A 69 -13.87 12.48 -5.52
CA LEU A 69 -12.95 11.63 -6.28
C LEU A 69 -11.87 12.47 -6.98
N LYS A 70 -12.27 13.53 -7.70
CA LYS A 70 -11.34 14.45 -8.38
C LYS A 70 -10.34 15.06 -7.40
N ARG A 71 -10.78 15.40 -6.18
CA ARG A 71 -9.89 15.94 -5.15
C ARG A 71 -8.86 14.90 -4.69
N LEU A 72 -9.28 13.65 -4.49
CA LEU A 72 -8.38 12.56 -4.10
C LEU A 72 -7.35 12.26 -5.19
N GLU A 73 -7.74 12.30 -6.47
CA GLU A 73 -6.84 12.15 -7.60
C GLU A 73 -5.75 13.23 -7.61
N GLN A 74 -6.13 14.51 -7.45
CA GLN A 74 -5.18 15.62 -7.36
C GLN A 74 -4.20 15.45 -6.20
N LEU A 75 -4.67 15.04 -5.03
CA LEU A 75 -3.82 14.81 -3.86
C LEU A 75 -2.86 13.64 -4.08
N SER A 76 -3.35 12.54 -4.67
CA SER A 76 -2.52 11.38 -5.01
C SER A 76 -1.46 11.70 -6.08
N ALA A 77 -1.78 12.55 -7.06
CA ALA A 77 -0.83 13.02 -8.06
C ALA A 77 0.31 13.83 -7.42
N LYS A 78 -0.04 14.78 -6.53
CA LYS A 78 0.97 15.55 -5.77
C LYS A 78 1.83 14.68 -4.87
N ALA A 79 1.28 13.61 -4.30
CA ALA A 79 2.05 12.66 -3.51
C ALA A 79 3.05 11.89 -4.39
N ARG A 80 2.66 11.52 -5.61
CA ARG A 80 3.55 10.87 -6.59
C ARG A 80 4.69 11.76 -7.03
N GLU A 81 4.44 13.05 -7.25
CA GLU A 81 5.49 14.05 -7.54
C GLU A 81 6.56 14.10 -6.43
N ARG A 82 6.17 13.79 -5.18
CA ARG A 82 7.05 13.72 -4.01
C ARG A 82 7.65 12.34 -3.77
N GLY A 83 7.55 11.42 -4.74
CA GLY A 83 8.08 10.05 -4.65
C GLY A 83 7.19 9.05 -3.91
N VAL A 84 6.00 9.45 -3.47
CA VAL A 84 5.06 8.55 -2.77
C VAL A 84 4.05 7.98 -3.77
N ASN A 85 4.23 6.71 -4.14
CA ASN A 85 3.33 6.04 -5.08
C ASN A 85 2.06 5.52 -4.37
N VAL A 86 1.05 6.38 -4.26
CA VAL A 86 -0.26 6.03 -3.70
C VAL A 86 -1.38 6.24 -4.74
N GLY A 87 -2.35 5.33 -4.78
CA GLY A 87 -3.56 5.49 -5.59
C GLY A 87 -4.63 6.36 -4.91
N PRO A 88 -5.58 6.97 -5.66
CA PRO A 88 -6.64 7.80 -5.08
C PRO A 88 -7.45 7.06 -4.00
N MET A 89 -7.79 5.79 -4.24
CA MET A 89 -8.57 4.99 -3.30
C MET A 89 -7.74 4.51 -2.10
N GLN A 90 -6.43 4.32 -2.26
CA GLN A 90 -5.54 4.02 -1.14
C GLN A 90 -5.40 5.24 -0.22
N LEU A 91 -5.31 6.44 -0.79
CA LEU A 91 -5.35 7.68 -0.02
C LEU A 91 -6.68 7.84 0.71
N ALA A 92 -7.81 7.53 0.05
CA ALA A 92 -9.13 7.56 0.69
C ALA A 92 -9.19 6.63 1.91
N ALA A 93 -8.69 5.39 1.79
CA ALA A 93 -8.64 4.45 2.90
C ALA A 93 -7.78 4.97 4.07
N VAL A 94 -6.57 5.49 3.80
CA VAL A 94 -5.72 6.08 4.86
C VAL A 94 -6.41 7.25 5.57
N LEU A 95 -7.12 8.11 4.83
CA LEU A 95 -7.88 9.22 5.43
C LEU A 95 -9.03 8.72 6.30
N LEU A 96 -9.72 7.65 5.89
CA LEU A 96 -10.80 7.04 6.66
C LEU A 96 -10.30 6.42 7.95
N GLU A 97 -9.25 5.59 7.88
CA GLU A 97 -8.63 4.98 9.06
C GLU A 97 -8.21 6.03 10.08
N ARG A 98 -7.46 7.06 9.62
CA ARG A 98 -7.00 8.15 10.50
C ARG A 98 -8.16 8.94 11.09
N THR A 99 -9.21 9.20 10.31
CA THR A 99 -10.36 9.95 10.81
C THR A 99 -11.12 9.11 11.83
N ALA A 100 -11.31 7.82 11.57
CA ALA A 100 -11.98 6.90 12.49
C ALA A 100 -11.24 6.76 13.82
N GLU A 101 -9.90 6.67 13.79
CA GLU A 101 -9.06 6.64 15.01
C GLU A 101 -9.17 7.92 15.84
N GLN A 102 -9.34 9.07 15.19
CA GLN A 102 -9.38 10.39 15.85
C GLN A 102 -10.80 10.83 16.26
N LEU A 103 -11.84 10.14 15.79
CA LEU A 103 -13.21 10.56 15.97
C LEU A 103 -13.76 10.06 17.31
N SER A 104 -14.12 10.99 18.21
CA SER A 104 -14.91 10.65 19.40
C SER A 104 -16.39 10.41 19.04
N GLU A 105 -17.12 9.71 19.90
CA GLU A 105 -18.57 9.46 19.72
C GLU A 105 -19.35 10.78 19.54
N GLU A 106 -19.07 11.77 20.38
CA GLU A 106 -19.66 13.12 20.29
C GLU A 106 -19.31 13.83 18.97
N GLY A 107 -18.10 13.63 18.46
CA GLY A 107 -17.66 14.13 17.16
C GLY A 107 -18.42 13.46 16.01
N ALA A 108 -18.64 12.15 16.10
CA ALA A 108 -19.41 11.39 15.11
C ALA A 108 -20.87 11.86 15.06
N GLU A 109 -21.50 12.05 16.22
CA GLU A 109 -22.88 12.56 16.30
C GLU A 109 -23.04 13.94 15.67
N LYS A 110 -22.08 14.85 15.91
CA LYS A 110 -22.09 16.19 15.28
C LYS A 110 -21.98 16.10 13.76
N LEU A 111 -21.13 15.24 13.21
CA LEU A 111 -21.00 15.03 11.77
C LEU A 111 -22.30 14.49 11.15
N LEU A 112 -22.96 13.55 11.83
CA LEU A 112 -24.25 13.00 11.38
C LEU A 112 -25.37 14.04 11.45
N ALA A 113 -25.41 14.85 12.51
CA ALA A 113 -26.38 15.93 12.66
C ALA A 113 -26.24 17.00 11.57
N ALA A 114 -25.00 17.37 11.22
CA ALA A 114 -24.70 18.30 10.13
C ALA A 114 -25.21 17.76 8.77
N LYS A 115 -25.02 16.46 8.51
CA LYS A 115 -25.50 15.83 7.28
C LYS A 115 -27.04 15.83 7.17
N ARG A 116 -27.75 15.60 8.29
CA ARG A 116 -29.22 15.66 8.33
C ARG A 116 -29.77 17.07 8.06
N ARG A 117 -29.04 18.12 8.46
CA ARG A 117 -29.42 19.51 8.16
C ARG A 117 -29.19 19.88 6.71
N ALA A 118 -28.14 19.35 6.08
CA ALA A 118 -27.85 19.62 4.66
C ALA A 118 -28.77 18.88 3.68
N SER A 119 -29.57 17.92 4.16
CA SER A 119 -30.55 17.17 3.35
C SER A 119 -32.00 17.66 3.53
N ARG A 120 -32.22 18.71 4.33
CA ARG A 120 -33.49 19.46 4.41
C ARG A 120 -33.40 20.69 3.54
#